data_AF-A0A958QZW3-F1
#
_entry.id   AF-A0A958QZW3-F1
#
_cell.length_a   1.000
_cell.length_b   1.000
_cell.length_c   1.000
_cell.angle_alpha   90.00
_cell.angle_beta   90.00
_cell.angle_gamma   90.00
#
_symmetry.space_group_name_H-M   'P 1'
#
loop_
_entity.id
_entity.type
_entity.pdbx_description
1 polymer ?
#
loop_
_entity_poly.entity_id
_entity_poly.type
_entity_poly.pdbx_seq_one_letter_code
_entity_poly.pdbx_strand_id
1 'polypeptide(L)'
;LDPDEPSFHLTRLLFYSETPFSSLVTDNRLIRAIRSSGVPRVGPRCQVNKDGLQGPTSGTHVLNGYYGSAPVPVNGQADMPKLMPSIPFSQTGELLGLDNRTENLAFLIPSTALAAVKEVNFFKTYGGGVLGSPAFIFNTLAKRNIKTNGELDMHRRWSVAVMTDLLCRDLPAIRLGDGSPYLVKNPDAAPFRKMNSCLQCHSTLDRAAGVVRSLSGVNAASGAFCNQAVKSKSDNRLYRINFPMVVHDWPTKASSGPVWPDLKDVDYYQRPSQGVLYYRSYDGKLINIGVSNLDEMGSALANTNDLYVCAAKRYYNMMTGISVSLSDINDPFNPIGLSEEDLFHRNQVIDLGLKLKKHQSLRELIRQIISLPT
;
A
#
# COMPACT_ATOMS: atom_id res chain seq x y z
N LEU A 1 -5.31 9.07 -6.06
CA LEU A 1 -5.51 8.16 -4.91
C LEU A 1 -5.61 9.01 -3.67
N ASP A 2 -6.45 8.62 -2.73
CA ASP A 2 -6.54 9.29 -1.44
C ASP A 2 -5.42 8.74 -0.55
N PRO A 3 -4.46 9.57 -0.08
CA PRO A 3 -3.38 9.06 0.77
C PRO A 3 -3.90 8.49 2.09
N ASP A 4 -5.08 8.92 2.54
CA ASP A 4 -5.71 8.49 3.79
C ASP A 4 -6.56 7.22 3.63
N GLU A 5 -6.65 6.65 2.43
CA GLU A 5 -7.43 5.43 2.15
C GLU A 5 -7.18 4.27 3.13
N PRO A 6 -5.93 3.98 3.56
CA PRO A 6 -5.70 2.97 4.61
C PRO A 6 -6.44 3.26 5.93
N SER A 7 -6.55 4.52 6.31
CA SER A 7 -7.25 4.95 7.54
C SER A 7 -8.76 4.78 7.44
N PHE A 8 -9.33 4.74 6.23
CA PHE A 8 -10.76 4.52 6.03
C PHE A 8 -11.18 3.11 6.41
N HIS A 9 -10.30 2.11 6.27
CA HIS A 9 -10.54 0.76 6.78
C HIS A 9 -10.72 0.79 8.31
N LEU A 10 -9.85 1.47 9.04
CA LEU A 10 -9.96 1.61 10.50
C LEU A 10 -11.20 2.43 10.91
N THR A 11 -11.45 3.53 10.22
CA THR A 11 -12.63 4.38 10.45
C THR A 11 -13.91 3.56 10.28
N ARG A 12 -13.97 2.71 9.26
CA ARG A 12 -15.11 1.82 9.04
C ARG A 12 -15.31 0.82 10.19
N LEU A 13 -14.25 0.22 10.71
CA LEU A 13 -14.32 -0.67 11.88
C LEU A 13 -14.88 0.04 13.13
N LEU A 14 -14.59 1.34 13.27
CA LEU A 14 -15.09 2.12 14.38
C LEU A 14 -16.56 2.51 14.20
N PHE A 15 -17.01 2.87 13.00
CA PHE A 15 -18.34 3.44 12.78
C PHE A 15 -19.40 2.47 12.24
N TYR A 16 -19.03 1.26 11.81
CA TYR A 16 -19.97 0.24 11.31
C TYR A 16 -19.93 -1.01 12.21
N SER A 17 -20.93 -1.18 13.09
CA SER A 17 -20.94 -2.19 14.15
C SER A 17 -20.76 -3.63 13.68
N GLU A 18 -21.25 -3.93 12.46
CA GLU A 18 -21.23 -5.28 11.90
C GLU A 18 -19.92 -5.63 11.17
N THR A 19 -18.95 -4.71 11.14
CA THR A 19 -17.70 -4.96 10.40
C THR A 19 -16.66 -5.60 11.33
N PRO A 20 -16.28 -6.87 11.11
CA PRO A 20 -15.30 -7.55 11.97
C PRO A 20 -13.91 -6.93 11.80
N PHE A 21 -13.13 -6.85 12.88
CA PHE A 21 -11.77 -6.30 12.88
C PHE A 21 -10.86 -6.94 11.83
N SER A 22 -10.96 -8.25 11.63
CA SER A 22 -10.21 -8.99 10.61
C SER A 22 -10.38 -8.44 9.19
N SER A 23 -11.51 -7.79 8.89
CA SER A 23 -11.73 -7.13 7.59
C SER A 23 -10.73 -6.03 7.26
N LEU A 24 -10.00 -5.51 8.26
CA LEU A 24 -8.85 -4.63 8.05
C LEU A 24 -7.87 -5.19 7.00
N VAL A 25 -7.66 -6.51 7.04
CA VAL A 25 -6.73 -7.24 6.17
C VAL A 25 -7.41 -8.31 5.34
N THR A 26 -8.73 -8.48 5.38
CA THR A 26 -9.44 -9.49 4.55
C THR A 26 -10.50 -8.90 3.62
N ASP A 27 -10.81 -7.60 3.71
CA ASP A 27 -11.82 -7.01 2.85
C ASP A 27 -11.30 -6.82 1.41
N ASN A 28 -12.14 -7.14 0.44
CA ASN A 28 -11.81 -7.02 -0.99
C ASN A 28 -12.53 -5.85 -1.65
N ARG A 29 -12.96 -4.89 -0.84
CA ARG A 29 -13.54 -3.62 -1.27
C ARG A 29 -12.56 -2.49 -1.07
N LEU A 30 -12.52 -1.60 -2.05
CA LEU A 30 -11.89 -0.30 -1.89
C LEU A 30 -12.87 0.64 -1.19
N ILE A 31 -12.39 1.33 -0.16
CA ILE A 31 -13.19 2.30 0.58
C ILE A 31 -12.79 3.70 0.12
N ARG A 32 -13.78 4.57 -0.12
CA ARG A 32 -13.56 5.99 -0.41
C ARG A 32 -14.21 6.87 0.63
N ALA A 33 -13.60 8.02 0.89
CA ALA A 33 -14.21 9.09 1.66
C ALA A 33 -15.28 9.81 0.83
N ILE A 34 -16.44 10.03 1.45
CA ILE A 34 -17.41 11.05 1.04
C ILE A 34 -17.04 12.33 1.80
N ARG A 35 -16.80 13.43 1.09
CA ARG A 35 -16.39 14.70 1.68
C ARG A 35 -17.26 15.87 1.22
N SER A 36 -17.35 16.90 2.06
CA SER A 36 -18.29 18.02 1.88
C SER A 36 -18.10 18.82 0.59
N SER A 37 -16.89 18.91 0.05
CA SER A 37 -16.62 19.66 -1.19
C SER A 37 -16.73 18.82 -2.47
N GLY A 38 -17.01 17.52 -2.34
CA GLY A 38 -17.11 16.59 -3.48
C GLY A 38 -15.80 16.44 -4.25
N VAL A 39 -15.90 15.96 -5.51
CA VAL A 39 -14.72 15.75 -6.37
C VAL A 39 -14.16 17.10 -6.80
N PRO A 40 -12.87 17.41 -6.53
CA PRO A 40 -12.28 18.66 -6.99
C PRO A 40 -12.28 18.67 -8.51
N ARG A 41 -12.71 19.80 -9.07
CA ARG A 41 -12.67 20.01 -10.52
C ARG A 41 -11.28 20.42 -10.92
N VAL A 42 -10.45 19.43 -11.24
CA VAL A 42 -9.10 19.66 -11.75
C VAL A 42 -9.19 19.76 -13.27
N GLY A 43 -9.30 20.98 -13.77
CA GLY A 43 -9.10 21.30 -15.18
C GLY A 43 -7.86 22.17 -15.34
N PRO A 44 -7.05 22.02 -16.41
CA PRO A 44 -6.03 23.00 -16.69
C PRO A 44 -6.70 24.36 -16.92
N ARG A 45 -6.36 25.38 -16.12
CA ARG A 45 -6.51 26.77 -16.58
C ARG A 45 -5.41 27.00 -17.61
N CYS A 46 -5.64 26.66 -18.87
CA CYS A 46 -4.92 27.35 -19.95
C CYS A 46 -5.60 28.72 -20.16
N GLN A 47 -5.77 29.54 -19.11
CA GLN A 47 -6.25 30.92 -19.28
C GLN A 47 -5.06 31.77 -19.70
N VAL A 48 -4.89 31.91 -21.01
CA VAL A 48 -4.05 32.96 -21.58
C VAL A 48 -4.81 34.27 -21.35
N ASN A 49 -4.40 35.08 -20.38
CA ASN A 49 -4.78 36.49 -20.44
C ASN A 49 -4.20 37.06 -21.75
N LYS A 50 -4.97 37.89 -22.46
CA LYS A 50 -4.57 38.46 -23.76
C LYS A 50 -3.20 39.16 -23.74
N ASP A 51 -2.70 39.48 -22.55
CA ASP A 51 -1.50 40.31 -22.34
C ASP A 51 -0.23 39.52 -21.97
N GLY A 52 -0.25 38.18 -21.99
CA GLY A 52 0.98 37.37 -21.90
C GLY A 52 1.77 37.44 -20.57
N LEU A 53 1.22 38.09 -19.54
CA LEU A 53 1.82 38.19 -18.21
C LEU A 53 0.92 37.51 -17.18
N GLN A 54 1.39 36.43 -16.56
CA GLN A 54 0.82 35.93 -15.31
C GLN A 54 1.90 35.56 -14.30
N GLY A 55 1.85 36.25 -13.16
CA GLY A 55 2.27 35.69 -11.88
C GLY A 55 1.16 34.80 -11.29
N PRO A 56 1.49 33.95 -10.30
CA PRO A 56 0.57 32.98 -9.72
C PRO A 56 -0.47 33.67 -8.82
N THR A 57 -1.72 33.77 -9.27
CA THR A 57 -2.82 34.12 -8.36
C THR A 57 -3.37 32.85 -7.70
N SER A 58 -3.14 32.73 -6.40
CA SER A 58 -3.71 31.73 -5.51
C SER A 58 -5.22 31.98 -5.31
N GLY A 59 -6.05 31.37 -6.14
CA GLY A 59 -7.51 31.40 -5.98
C GLY A 59 -8.14 30.06 -6.35
N THR A 60 -8.67 29.35 -5.36
CA THR A 60 -9.49 28.14 -5.51
C THR A 60 -10.85 28.51 -6.08
N HIS A 61 -10.95 28.65 -7.40
CA HIS A 61 -12.23 28.84 -8.10
C HIS A 61 -12.75 27.53 -8.69
N VAL A 62 -14.00 27.21 -8.35
CA VAL A 62 -14.80 26.12 -8.92
C VAL A 62 -15.06 26.41 -10.41
N LEU A 63 -14.53 25.59 -11.32
CA LEU A 63 -14.79 25.72 -12.77
C LEU A 63 -15.74 24.62 -13.26
N ASN A 64 -16.88 24.98 -13.85
CA ASN A 64 -17.66 24.13 -14.76
C ASN A 64 -16.88 24.05 -16.08
N GLY A 65 -15.87 23.19 -16.16
CA GLY A 65 -15.05 23.01 -17.37
C GLY A 65 -15.38 21.70 -18.07
N TYR A 66 -16.13 21.76 -19.16
CA TYR A 66 -16.22 20.69 -20.14
C TYR A 66 -14.80 20.38 -20.65
N TYR A 67 -14.40 19.10 -20.64
CA TYR A 67 -13.22 18.62 -21.35
C TYR A 67 -13.49 18.73 -22.86
N GLY A 68 -13.22 19.90 -23.43
CA GLY A 68 -13.51 20.17 -24.83
C GLY A 68 -12.94 21.51 -25.30
N SER A 69 -11.64 21.56 -25.53
CA SER A 69 -11.09 22.52 -26.49
C SER A 69 -9.76 21.99 -27.03
N ALA A 70 -9.86 21.11 -28.02
CA ALA A 70 -8.81 20.98 -29.02
C ALA A 70 -8.92 22.18 -29.99
N PRO A 71 -7.80 22.63 -30.58
CA PRO A 71 -7.81 23.67 -31.60
C PRO A 71 -8.70 23.25 -32.77
N VAL A 72 -9.52 24.20 -33.26
CA VAL A 72 -10.32 24.05 -34.47
C VAL A 72 -9.39 23.59 -35.60
N PRO A 73 -9.63 22.43 -36.24
CA PRO A 73 -8.81 21.98 -37.35
C PRO A 73 -9.02 22.94 -38.53
N VAL A 74 -7.94 23.60 -38.95
CA VAL A 74 -7.91 24.27 -40.25
C VAL A 74 -7.70 23.16 -41.27
N ASN A 75 -8.81 22.71 -41.89
CA ASN A 75 -8.92 21.75 -42.99
C ASN A 75 -8.90 20.24 -42.65
N GLY A 76 -10.08 19.62 -42.75
CA GLY A 76 -10.24 18.17 -42.98
C GLY A 76 -10.36 17.30 -41.73
N GLN A 77 -11.61 17.01 -41.34
CA GLN A 77 -12.01 16.25 -40.16
C GLN A 77 -11.47 14.81 -40.13
N ALA A 78 -10.74 14.48 -39.08
CA ALA A 78 -10.88 13.21 -38.40
C ALA A 78 -11.40 13.52 -36.98
N ASP A 79 -12.62 13.08 -36.68
CA ASP A 79 -13.19 13.13 -35.33
C ASP A 79 -12.29 12.32 -34.39
N MET A 80 -11.39 13.01 -33.69
CA MET A 80 -10.66 12.41 -32.58
C MET A 80 -11.70 12.03 -31.52
N PRO A 81 -11.83 10.75 -31.17
CA PRO A 81 -12.87 10.35 -30.25
C PRO A 81 -12.64 11.04 -28.89
N LYS A 82 -13.73 11.50 -28.25
CA LYS A 82 -13.77 12.09 -26.90
C LYS A 82 -13.35 11.07 -25.82
N LEU A 83 -12.09 10.63 -25.85
CA LEU A 83 -11.65 9.38 -25.22
C LEU A 83 -10.78 9.54 -23.97
N MET A 84 -10.70 10.71 -23.36
CA MET A 84 -10.13 10.80 -22.01
C MET A 84 -11.27 10.72 -20.99
N PRO A 85 -11.54 9.54 -20.41
CA PRO A 85 -12.43 9.46 -19.26
C PRO A 85 -11.92 10.40 -18.18
N SER A 86 -12.81 11.15 -17.56
CA SER A 86 -12.48 12.03 -16.43
C SER A 86 -11.83 11.18 -15.34
N ILE A 87 -10.56 11.43 -15.03
CA ILE A 87 -9.88 10.79 -13.91
C ILE A 87 -10.60 11.26 -12.64
N PRO A 88 -11.27 10.40 -11.87
CA PRO A 88 -11.95 10.84 -10.67
C PRO A 88 -10.92 11.11 -9.58
N PHE A 89 -10.80 12.38 -9.22
CA PHE A 89 -10.00 12.79 -8.08
C PHE A 89 -10.70 12.36 -6.78
N SER A 90 -9.92 12.13 -5.73
CA SER A 90 -10.46 11.94 -4.38
C SER A 90 -11.24 13.18 -3.97
N GLN A 91 -12.39 13.01 -3.31
CA GLN A 91 -13.19 14.14 -2.84
C GLN A 91 -12.37 14.99 -1.85
N THR A 92 -12.65 16.29 -1.72
CA THR A 92 -12.00 17.19 -0.75
C THR A 92 -12.99 17.75 0.26
N GLY A 93 -12.50 18.38 1.32
CA GLY A 93 -13.34 18.95 2.39
C GLY A 93 -13.35 18.08 3.66
N GLU A 94 -14.39 18.25 4.48
CA GLU A 94 -14.57 17.48 5.71
C GLU A 94 -15.08 16.07 5.41
N LEU A 95 -14.66 15.08 6.20
CA LEU A 95 -15.13 13.70 6.07
C LEU A 95 -16.59 13.60 6.54
N LEU A 96 -17.51 13.29 5.62
CA LEU A 96 -18.93 13.08 5.90
C LEU A 96 -19.31 11.62 6.05
N GLY A 97 -18.55 10.72 5.44
CA GLY A 97 -18.84 9.30 5.48
C GLY A 97 -17.89 8.49 4.62
N LEU A 98 -18.15 7.18 4.56
CA LEU A 98 -17.39 6.23 3.76
C LEU A 98 -18.33 5.51 2.80
N ASP A 99 -17.82 5.19 1.62
CA ASP A 99 -18.54 4.44 0.60
C ASP A 99 -17.66 3.34 0.00
N ASN A 100 -18.30 2.24 -0.42
CA ASN A 100 -17.62 1.19 -1.14
C ASN A 100 -17.48 1.61 -2.59
N ARG A 101 -16.26 1.62 -3.11
CA ARG A 101 -16.02 1.98 -4.49
C ARG A 101 -16.26 0.79 -5.41
N THR A 102 -17.27 0.89 -6.25
CA THR A 102 -17.67 -0.15 -7.24
C THR A 102 -17.33 0.22 -8.68
N GLU A 103 -16.82 1.43 -8.90
CA GLU A 103 -16.52 1.97 -10.23
C GLU A 103 -15.34 1.22 -10.89
N ASN A 104 -15.57 0.67 -12.08
CA ASN A 104 -14.52 0.23 -12.99
C ASN A 104 -14.19 1.39 -13.93
N LEU A 105 -13.00 1.97 -13.81
CA LEU A 105 -12.51 2.95 -14.77
C LEU A 105 -11.50 2.30 -15.68
N ALA A 106 -11.95 1.90 -16.86
CA ALA A 106 -11.09 1.42 -17.93
C ALA A 106 -10.40 2.61 -18.61
N PHE A 107 -9.06 2.68 -18.55
CA PHE A 107 -8.30 3.60 -19.41
C PHE A 107 -7.82 2.88 -20.67
N LEU A 108 -8.07 3.51 -21.81
CA LEU A 108 -7.48 3.12 -23.09
C LEU A 108 -6.10 3.74 -23.18
N ILE A 109 -5.05 2.98 -22.84
CA ILE A 109 -3.67 3.39 -23.15
C ILE A 109 -3.44 3.11 -24.64
N PRO A 110 -3.26 4.14 -25.50
CA PRO A 110 -2.92 3.90 -26.89
C PRO A 110 -1.50 3.30 -26.91
N SER A 111 -1.37 2.00 -27.13
CA SER A 111 -0.09 1.43 -27.51
C SER A 111 0.23 1.88 -28.94
N THR A 112 1.48 2.24 -29.19
CA THR A 112 2.00 2.60 -30.52
C THR A 112 1.89 1.47 -31.54
N ALA A 113 1.46 0.27 -31.12
CA ALA A 113 1.01 -0.80 -31.97
C ALA A 113 -0.50 -1.02 -31.75
N LEU A 114 -1.29 -0.96 -32.83
CA LEU A 114 -2.69 -1.40 -32.82
C LEU A 114 -2.79 -2.81 -32.21
N ALA A 115 -3.55 -2.99 -31.12
CA ALA A 115 -4.48 -4.12 -30.91
C ALA A 115 -4.86 -4.45 -29.44
N ALA A 116 -4.21 -3.91 -28.40
CA ALA A 116 -4.55 -4.30 -27.03
C ALA A 116 -4.96 -3.12 -26.15
N VAL A 117 -6.27 -2.89 -26.06
CA VAL A 117 -6.85 -2.12 -24.96
C VAL A 117 -6.62 -2.91 -23.68
N LYS A 118 -5.63 -2.52 -22.88
CA LYS A 118 -5.50 -3.06 -21.52
C LYS A 118 -6.45 -2.27 -20.63
N GLU A 119 -7.58 -2.86 -20.26
CA GLU A 119 -8.44 -2.30 -19.22
C GLU A 119 -7.64 -2.26 -17.90
N VAL A 120 -7.29 -1.05 -17.47
CA VAL A 120 -6.62 -0.80 -16.19
C VAL A 120 -7.64 -0.27 -15.22
N ASN A 121 -8.10 -1.08 -14.26
CA ASN A 121 -8.95 -0.59 -13.17
C ASN A 121 -8.08 0.04 -12.07
N PHE A 122 -8.03 1.38 -12.02
CA PHE A 122 -7.28 2.15 -11.00
C PHE A 122 -7.76 1.95 -9.56
N PHE A 123 -8.98 1.49 -9.40
CA PHE A 123 -9.67 1.40 -8.13
C PHE A 123 -9.93 -0.04 -7.72
N LYS A 124 -9.32 -0.99 -8.44
CA LYS A 124 -9.29 -2.38 -8.04
C LYS A 124 -8.33 -2.52 -6.88
N THR A 125 -8.84 -2.97 -5.74
CA THR A 125 -7.97 -3.53 -4.69
C THR A 125 -7.33 -4.82 -5.18
N TYR A 126 -6.09 -5.05 -4.76
CA TYR A 126 -5.34 -6.27 -5.07
C TYR A 126 -5.60 -7.40 -4.07
N GLY A 127 -6.56 -7.22 -3.16
CA GLY A 127 -6.95 -8.19 -2.14
C GLY A 127 -6.34 -7.90 -0.77
N GLY A 128 -6.80 -8.60 0.27
CA GLY A 128 -6.21 -8.51 1.60
C GLY A 128 -6.42 -7.17 2.33
N GLY A 129 -7.57 -6.53 2.16
CA GLY A 129 -7.92 -5.30 2.87
C GLY A 129 -6.97 -4.15 2.57
N VAL A 130 -6.43 -3.54 3.63
CA VAL A 130 -5.48 -2.43 3.54
C VAL A 130 -4.21 -2.81 2.77
N LEU A 131 -3.79 -4.08 2.81
CA LEU A 131 -2.54 -4.56 2.19
C LEU A 131 -2.50 -4.36 0.68
N GLY A 132 -3.64 -4.62 0.02
CA GLY A 132 -3.84 -4.48 -1.42
C GLY A 132 -4.55 -3.21 -1.82
N SER A 133 -4.76 -2.28 -0.89
CA SER A 133 -5.29 -0.96 -1.24
C SER A 133 -4.26 -0.22 -2.10
N PRO A 134 -4.65 0.37 -3.26
CA PRO A 134 -3.73 1.08 -4.13
C PRO A 134 -2.94 2.17 -3.41
N ALA A 135 -3.56 2.87 -2.45
CA ALA A 135 -2.87 3.89 -1.67
C ALA A 135 -1.78 3.30 -0.75
N PHE A 136 -2.07 2.20 -0.03
CA PHE A 136 -1.09 1.55 0.83
C PHE A 136 0.09 1.02 0.01
N ILE A 137 -0.19 0.29 -1.09
CA ILE A 137 0.86 -0.19 -1.99
C ILE A 137 1.67 1.01 -2.48
N PHE A 138 1.03 2.00 -3.08
CA PHE A 138 1.75 3.15 -3.65
C PHE A 138 2.65 3.87 -2.62
N ASN A 139 2.17 4.06 -1.40
CA ASN A 139 2.92 4.72 -0.33
C ASN A 139 4.07 3.85 0.23
N THR A 140 4.01 2.54 0.01
CA THR A 140 4.98 1.57 0.55
C THR A 140 5.87 0.93 -0.51
N LEU A 141 5.65 1.20 -1.81
CA LEU A 141 6.61 0.83 -2.84
C LEU A 141 7.88 1.68 -2.70
N ALA A 142 9.03 1.02 -2.56
CA ALA A 142 10.31 1.68 -2.30
C ALA A 142 10.77 2.60 -3.44
N LYS A 143 10.50 2.21 -4.69
CA LYS A 143 10.95 2.92 -5.90
C LYS A 143 9.90 2.78 -7.01
N ARG A 144 9.74 3.82 -7.83
CA ARG A 144 8.86 3.82 -9.01
C ARG A 144 9.57 3.18 -10.19
N ASN A 145 8.82 2.58 -11.11
CA ASN A 145 9.28 1.93 -12.33
C ASN A 145 10.31 0.81 -12.12
N ILE A 146 10.27 0.15 -10.97
CA ILE A 146 11.16 -0.98 -10.68
C ILE A 146 10.43 -2.28 -10.92
N LYS A 147 11.09 -3.18 -11.65
CA LYS A 147 10.72 -4.58 -11.76
C LYS A 147 11.48 -5.38 -10.73
N THR A 148 10.76 -6.12 -9.91
CA THR A 148 11.40 -6.94 -8.89
C THR A 148 12.20 -8.08 -9.52
N ASN A 149 13.32 -8.44 -8.89
CA ASN A 149 14.25 -9.45 -9.42
C ASN A 149 14.59 -10.57 -8.42
N GLY A 150 13.83 -10.68 -7.33
CA GLY A 150 14.05 -11.69 -6.28
C GLY A 150 15.29 -11.46 -5.40
N GLU A 151 16.07 -10.41 -5.69
CA GLU A 151 17.33 -10.10 -5.03
C GLU A 151 17.37 -8.62 -4.60
N LEU A 152 18.11 -7.74 -5.28
CA LEU A 152 18.28 -6.35 -4.83
C LEU A 152 17.02 -5.50 -5.02
N ASP A 153 16.27 -5.75 -6.10
CA ASP A 153 15.06 -5.00 -6.42
C ASP A 153 13.85 -5.75 -5.87
N MET A 154 13.44 -5.39 -4.66
CA MET A 154 12.30 -5.97 -3.94
C MET A 154 11.51 -4.86 -3.24
N HIS A 155 10.20 -5.04 -3.08
CA HIS A 155 9.33 -4.09 -2.38
C HIS A 155 9.41 -4.23 -0.85
N ARG A 156 10.62 -4.22 -0.29
CA ARG A 156 10.87 -4.41 1.15
C ARG A 156 10.13 -3.42 2.03
N ARG A 157 9.94 -2.17 1.58
CA ARG A 157 9.21 -1.15 2.34
C ARG A 157 7.73 -1.52 2.56
N TRP A 158 7.11 -2.25 1.64
CA TRP A 158 5.78 -2.83 1.85
C TRP A 158 5.81 -3.85 2.98
N SER A 159 6.77 -4.78 2.96
CA SER A 159 6.93 -5.76 4.04
C SER A 159 7.23 -5.10 5.39
N VAL A 160 8.09 -4.07 5.41
CA VAL A 160 8.38 -3.29 6.63
C VAL A 160 7.10 -2.71 7.19
N ALA A 161 6.29 -2.03 6.36
CA ALA A 161 5.02 -1.45 6.79
C ALA A 161 4.06 -2.52 7.34
N VAL A 162 3.98 -3.70 6.73
CA VAL A 162 3.17 -4.81 7.27
C VAL A 162 3.68 -5.22 8.66
N MET A 163 4.99 -5.40 8.82
CA MET A 163 5.59 -5.81 10.10
C MET A 163 5.41 -4.73 11.19
N THR A 164 5.69 -3.46 10.89
CA THR A 164 5.66 -2.38 11.88
C THR A 164 4.23 -1.89 12.15
N ASP A 165 3.42 -1.77 11.10
CA ASP A 165 2.14 -1.06 11.20
C ASP A 165 1.01 -1.98 11.62
N LEU A 166 1.02 -3.22 11.13
CA LEU A 166 -0.04 -4.20 11.38
C LEU A 166 0.33 -5.23 12.44
N LEU A 167 1.61 -5.53 12.63
CA LEU A 167 2.08 -6.52 13.61
C LEU A 167 2.87 -5.93 14.78
N CYS A 168 3.21 -4.63 14.73
CA CYS A 168 3.98 -3.94 15.77
C CYS A 168 5.31 -4.64 16.06
N ARG A 169 5.95 -5.14 15.00
CA ARG A 169 7.23 -5.86 15.03
C ARG A 169 8.33 -4.96 14.51
N ASP A 170 9.34 -4.76 15.34
CA ASP A 170 10.61 -4.21 14.90
C ASP A 170 11.42 -5.27 14.17
N LEU A 171 12.36 -4.83 13.34
CA LEU A 171 13.30 -5.70 12.65
C LEU A 171 14.63 -5.71 13.40
N PRO A 172 15.32 -6.87 13.49
CA PRO A 172 14.92 -8.17 12.94
C PRO A 172 13.73 -8.80 13.67
N ALA A 173 12.80 -9.39 12.91
CA ALA A 173 11.59 -10.00 13.45
C ALA A 173 11.75 -11.51 13.70
N ILE A 174 12.95 -12.07 13.56
CA ILE A 174 13.29 -13.47 13.83
C ILE A 174 14.65 -13.58 14.53
N ARG A 175 14.91 -14.74 15.12
CA ARG A 175 16.20 -15.03 15.79
C ARG A 175 17.27 -15.36 14.76
N LEU A 176 18.53 -15.27 15.17
CA LEU A 176 19.67 -15.56 14.29
C LEU A 176 19.60 -16.98 13.68
N GLY A 177 19.17 -17.97 14.46
CA GLY A 177 19.03 -19.35 13.99
C GLY A 177 17.94 -19.56 12.93
N ASP A 178 16.92 -18.70 12.89
CA ASP A 178 15.81 -18.78 11.94
C ASP A 178 16.25 -18.37 10.52
N GLY A 179 17.23 -17.46 10.42
CA GLY A 179 17.80 -17.01 9.14
C GLY A 179 18.75 -18.00 8.49
N SER A 180 19.42 -18.85 9.29
CA SER A 180 20.51 -19.73 8.83
C SER A 180 20.17 -20.64 7.64
N PRO A 181 18.96 -21.23 7.54
CA PRO A 181 18.60 -22.08 6.40
C PRO A 181 18.59 -21.35 5.05
N TYR A 182 18.57 -20.01 5.04
CA TYR A 182 18.54 -19.19 3.83
C TYR A 182 19.92 -18.66 3.42
N LEU A 183 20.99 -19.14 4.06
CA LEU A 183 22.37 -18.78 3.74
C LEU A 183 22.77 -19.36 2.39
N VAL A 184 23.06 -18.48 1.43
CA VAL A 184 23.46 -18.88 0.09
C VAL A 184 24.98 -18.89 0.01
N LYS A 185 25.55 -20.07 -0.26
CA LYS A 185 27.02 -20.24 -0.41
C LYS A 185 27.54 -19.83 -1.79
N ASN A 186 26.64 -19.58 -2.75
CA ASN A 186 27.01 -19.21 -4.11
C ASN A 186 27.77 -17.85 -4.11
N PRO A 187 28.98 -17.76 -4.72
CA PRO A 187 29.75 -16.53 -4.78
C PRO A 187 29.07 -15.41 -5.58
N ASP A 188 28.13 -15.72 -6.47
CA ASP A 188 27.39 -14.74 -7.27
C ASP A 188 26.15 -14.20 -6.55
N ALA A 189 25.75 -14.78 -5.42
CA ALA A 189 24.62 -14.27 -4.64
C ALA A 189 24.93 -12.91 -4.02
N ALA A 190 23.91 -12.05 -3.90
CA ALA A 190 24.08 -10.76 -3.22
C ALA A 190 24.69 -10.90 -1.81
N PRO A 191 25.53 -9.94 -1.37
CA PRO A 191 26.24 -10.03 -0.09
C PRO A 191 25.35 -10.31 1.13
N PHE A 192 24.12 -9.76 1.16
CA PHE A 192 23.18 -9.96 2.27
C PHE A 192 22.70 -11.42 2.40
N ARG A 193 22.81 -12.25 1.36
CA ARG A 193 22.48 -13.68 1.39
C ARG A 193 23.56 -14.56 2.02
N LYS A 194 24.76 -14.01 2.17
CA LYS A 194 25.96 -14.73 2.63
C LYS A 194 26.23 -14.55 4.12
N MET A 195 25.45 -13.72 4.80
CA MET A 195 25.64 -13.40 6.22
C MET A 195 24.34 -13.64 7.00
N ASN A 196 24.44 -14.41 8.08
CA ASN A 196 23.27 -14.80 8.85
C ASN A 196 22.59 -13.60 9.55
N SER A 197 23.38 -12.62 10.00
CA SER A 197 22.86 -11.38 10.59
C SER A 197 21.97 -10.59 9.63
N CYS A 198 22.30 -10.55 8.34
CA CYS A 198 21.45 -9.91 7.32
C CYS A 198 20.16 -10.70 7.09
N LEU A 199 20.22 -12.03 7.15
CA LEU A 199 19.05 -12.90 6.93
C LEU A 199 18.00 -12.77 8.03
N GLN A 200 18.34 -12.25 9.21
CA GLN A 200 17.34 -11.94 10.26
C GLN A 200 16.32 -10.88 9.85
N CYS A 201 16.69 -9.96 8.95
CA CYS A 201 15.74 -9.02 8.37
C CYS A 201 15.23 -9.52 7.02
N HIS A 202 16.15 -9.97 6.16
CA HIS A 202 15.84 -10.26 4.76
C HIS A 202 14.93 -11.47 4.56
N SER A 203 15.05 -12.52 5.39
CA SER A 203 14.18 -13.69 5.25
C SER A 203 12.72 -13.38 5.62
N THR A 204 12.47 -12.40 6.49
CA THR A 204 11.12 -11.87 6.71
C THR A 204 10.70 -10.98 5.54
N LEU A 205 11.50 -9.95 5.24
CA LEU A 205 11.08 -8.89 4.33
C LEU A 205 10.95 -9.33 2.87
N ASP A 206 11.93 -10.04 2.36
CA ASP A 206 12.01 -10.35 0.93
C ASP A 206 11.01 -11.45 0.57
N ARG A 207 10.84 -12.43 1.47
CA ARG A 207 9.86 -13.50 1.30
C ARG A 207 8.43 -12.97 1.41
N ALA A 208 8.16 -12.02 2.31
CA ALA A 208 6.85 -11.36 2.35
C ALA A 208 6.60 -10.51 1.09
N ALA A 209 7.62 -9.76 0.62
CA ALA A 209 7.51 -8.88 -0.55
C ALA A 209 7.22 -9.63 -1.86
N GLY A 210 7.47 -10.94 -1.91
CA GLY A 210 7.13 -11.78 -3.06
C GLY A 210 5.63 -11.75 -3.41
N VAL A 211 4.75 -11.47 -2.46
CA VAL A 211 3.30 -11.40 -2.72
C VAL A 211 2.92 -10.18 -3.59
N VAL A 212 3.72 -9.11 -3.52
CA VAL A 212 3.54 -7.88 -4.31
C VAL A 212 4.55 -7.77 -5.46
N ARG A 213 5.24 -8.86 -5.82
CA ARG A 213 6.34 -8.84 -6.81
C ARG A 213 5.93 -8.32 -8.19
N SER A 214 4.69 -8.55 -8.58
CA SER A 214 4.11 -8.15 -9.86
C SER A 214 3.52 -6.73 -9.84
N LEU A 215 3.59 -6.01 -8.72
CA LEU A 215 3.05 -4.66 -8.59
C LEU A 215 4.16 -3.64 -8.80
N SER A 216 3.93 -2.67 -9.69
CA SER A 216 4.89 -1.59 -9.94
C SER A 216 4.20 -0.24 -9.77
N GLY A 217 4.88 0.71 -9.12
CA GLY A 217 4.45 2.10 -9.12
C GLY A 217 4.91 2.76 -10.41
N VAL A 218 4.00 3.23 -11.24
CA VAL A 218 4.34 3.96 -12.47
C VAL A 218 3.80 5.39 -12.39
N ASN A 219 4.45 6.30 -13.11
CA ASN A 219 3.88 7.60 -13.40
C ASN A 219 3.22 7.50 -14.76
N ALA A 220 1.89 7.47 -14.83
CA ALA A 220 1.25 7.75 -16.10
C ALA A 220 1.49 9.22 -16.42
N ALA A 221 2.32 9.46 -17.43
CA ALA A 221 2.35 10.75 -18.07
C ALA A 221 1.06 10.88 -18.86
N SER A 222 0.17 11.75 -18.43
CA SER A 222 -0.76 12.34 -19.38
C SER A 222 0.05 13.15 -20.39
N GLY A 223 -0.29 13.07 -21.67
CA GLY A 223 0.19 14.02 -22.67
C GLY A 223 0.05 15.46 -22.18
N ALA A 224 0.87 16.36 -22.73
CA ALA A 224 0.91 17.77 -22.32
C ALA A 224 -0.50 18.36 -22.24
N PHE A 225 -0.95 18.72 -21.04
CA PHE A 225 -2.31 19.23 -20.83
C PHE A 225 -2.48 20.69 -21.26
N CYS A 226 -1.39 21.38 -21.55
CA CYS A 226 -1.42 22.62 -22.32
C CYS A 226 -0.22 22.57 -23.28
N ASN A 227 -0.44 22.28 -24.57
CA ASN A 227 0.41 22.86 -25.60
C ASN A 227 0.05 24.35 -25.65
N GLN A 228 0.55 25.14 -24.70
CA GLN A 228 0.66 26.55 -25.01
C GLN A 228 1.74 26.63 -26.07
N ALA A 229 1.31 26.74 -27.33
CA ALA A 229 2.10 27.36 -28.36
C ALA A 229 2.31 28.82 -27.93
N VAL A 230 3.14 29.04 -26.90
CA VAL A 230 3.73 30.33 -26.65
C VAL A 230 4.49 30.60 -27.94
N LYS A 231 4.05 31.58 -28.73
CA LYS A 231 4.68 31.94 -30.02
C LYS A 231 6.17 32.32 -29.88
N SER A 232 6.69 32.38 -28.66
CA SER A 232 8.12 32.40 -28.39
C SER A 232 8.74 31.05 -28.77
N LYS A 233 9.48 31.03 -29.88
CA LYS A 233 10.24 29.88 -30.40
C LYS A 233 11.26 29.28 -29.41
N SER A 234 11.39 29.78 -28.18
CA SER A 234 12.45 29.41 -27.25
C SER A 234 12.02 28.86 -25.88
N ASP A 235 10.73 28.89 -25.48
CA ASP A 235 10.34 28.42 -24.13
C ASP A 235 9.11 27.49 -24.16
N ASN A 236 9.31 26.30 -24.74
CA ASN A 236 8.27 25.27 -24.84
C ASN A 236 8.22 24.42 -23.55
N ARG A 237 7.73 25.00 -22.45
CA ARG A 237 7.58 24.26 -21.17
C ARG A 237 6.34 23.38 -21.21
N LEU A 238 6.55 22.10 -21.51
CA LEU A 238 5.50 21.09 -21.40
C LEU A 238 5.23 20.79 -19.92
N TYR A 239 4.12 21.28 -19.40
CA TYR A 239 3.61 20.86 -18.09
C TYR A 239 3.12 19.41 -18.21
N ARG A 240 3.92 18.47 -17.69
CA ARG A 240 3.53 17.07 -17.54
C ARG A 240 2.90 16.89 -16.17
N ILE A 241 1.62 16.53 -16.14
CA ILE A 241 1.01 16.03 -14.92
C ILE A 241 1.36 14.55 -14.83
N ASN A 242 2.12 14.18 -13.80
CA ASN A 242 2.41 12.79 -13.50
C ASN A 242 1.32 12.26 -12.58
N PHE A 243 0.55 11.28 -13.05
CA PHE A 243 -0.40 10.56 -12.22
C PHE A 243 0.27 9.30 -11.68
N PRO A 244 0.68 9.29 -10.40
CA PRO A 244 1.16 8.07 -9.78
C PRO A 244 0.04 7.03 -9.74
N MET A 245 0.37 5.80 -10.13
CA MET A 245 -0.54 4.66 -10.08
C MET A 245 0.22 3.37 -9.81
N VAL A 246 -0.51 2.36 -9.34
CA VAL A 246 -0.02 0.99 -9.26
C VAL A 246 -0.48 0.26 -10.50
N VAL A 247 0.44 -0.47 -11.14
CA VAL A 247 0.12 -1.39 -12.24
C VAL A 247 0.46 -2.80 -11.85
N HIS A 248 -0.33 -3.74 -12.35
CA HIS A 248 -0.11 -5.16 -12.20
C HIS A 248 0.48 -5.72 -13.49
N ASP A 249 1.70 -6.24 -13.38
CA ASP A 249 2.34 -7.05 -14.40
C ASP A 249 1.78 -8.46 -14.31
N TRP A 250 0.83 -8.78 -15.20
CA TRP A 250 0.21 -10.09 -15.21
C TRP A 250 1.28 -11.18 -15.39
N PRO A 251 1.21 -12.28 -14.61
CA PRO A 251 2.19 -13.34 -14.73
C PRO A 251 2.22 -13.94 -16.14
N THR A 252 3.40 -13.95 -16.76
CA THR A 252 3.65 -14.56 -18.08
C THR A 252 4.63 -15.73 -17.99
N LYS A 253 5.23 -15.96 -16.82
CA LYS A 253 6.20 -17.04 -16.57
C LYS A 253 5.61 -18.07 -15.61
N ALA A 254 6.08 -19.31 -15.72
CA ALA A 254 5.65 -20.39 -14.84
C ALA A 254 6.07 -20.17 -13.36
N SER A 255 5.31 -20.79 -12.45
CA SER A 255 5.58 -20.77 -11.01
C SER A 255 6.77 -21.65 -10.57
N SER A 256 7.50 -22.28 -11.50
CA SER A 256 8.50 -23.33 -11.21
C SER A 256 9.77 -22.87 -10.47
N GLY A 257 9.77 -21.67 -9.88
CA GLY A 257 10.88 -21.13 -9.10
C GLY A 257 10.56 -21.02 -7.60
N PRO A 258 11.58 -20.91 -6.74
CA PRO A 258 11.38 -20.64 -5.33
C PRO A 258 10.71 -19.27 -5.11
N VAL A 259 10.00 -19.12 -3.99
CA VAL A 259 9.41 -17.85 -3.56
C VAL A 259 10.48 -16.75 -3.45
N TRP A 260 11.69 -17.12 -3.04
CA TRP A 260 12.84 -16.23 -2.86
C TRP A 260 14.09 -16.88 -3.46
N PRO A 261 14.45 -16.56 -4.72
CA PRO A 261 15.53 -17.23 -5.44
C PRO A 261 16.89 -16.89 -4.86
N ASP A 262 17.83 -17.84 -4.88
CA ASP A 262 19.19 -17.63 -4.34
C ASP A 262 20.01 -16.62 -5.14
N LEU A 263 19.71 -16.50 -6.44
CA LEU A 263 20.34 -15.60 -7.39
C LEU A 263 19.29 -14.65 -7.99
N LYS A 264 19.76 -13.56 -8.60
CA LYS A 264 18.94 -12.64 -9.36
C LYS A 264 18.12 -13.37 -10.44
N ASP A 265 16.80 -13.19 -10.40
CA ASP A 265 15.87 -13.64 -11.42
C ASP A 265 15.26 -12.43 -12.11
N VAL A 266 15.73 -12.11 -13.33
CA VAL A 266 15.27 -10.93 -14.08
C VAL A 266 13.78 -10.96 -14.43
N ASP A 267 13.17 -12.14 -14.43
CA ASP A 267 11.76 -12.35 -14.74
C ASP A 267 10.90 -12.52 -13.48
N TYR A 268 11.45 -12.28 -12.27
CA TYR A 268 10.77 -12.53 -11.01
C TYR A 268 9.40 -11.83 -10.89
N TYR A 269 9.31 -10.58 -11.35
CA TYR A 269 8.05 -9.81 -11.39
C TYR A 269 6.98 -10.40 -12.35
N GLN A 270 7.37 -11.25 -13.30
CA GLN A 270 6.48 -11.89 -14.27
C GLN A 270 5.98 -13.27 -13.80
N ARG A 271 6.35 -13.70 -12.59
CA ARG A 271 5.87 -14.95 -12.00
C ARG A 271 4.60 -14.71 -11.16
N PRO A 272 3.74 -15.73 -10.97
CA PRO A 272 2.54 -15.61 -10.12
C PRO A 272 2.90 -15.08 -8.74
N SER A 273 2.15 -14.20 -8.11
CA SER A 273 2.49 -13.76 -6.74
C SER A 273 2.66 -14.95 -5.79
N GLN A 274 3.71 -14.94 -4.96
CA GLN A 274 3.90 -15.91 -3.89
C GLN A 274 4.73 -15.26 -2.81
N GLY A 275 4.41 -15.48 -1.55
CA GLY A 275 5.13 -14.93 -0.42
C GLY A 275 5.10 -15.83 0.79
N VAL A 276 5.75 -15.38 1.87
CA VAL A 276 5.72 -16.06 3.17
C VAL A 276 5.58 -15.02 4.28
N LEU A 277 4.61 -15.23 5.17
CA LEU A 277 4.56 -14.54 6.44
C LEU A 277 5.53 -15.25 7.41
N TYR A 278 6.70 -14.62 7.63
CA TYR A 278 7.82 -15.23 8.34
C TYR A 278 8.35 -14.34 9.46
N TYR A 279 7.97 -14.60 10.71
CA TYR A 279 8.38 -13.79 11.88
C TYR A 279 8.18 -14.54 13.20
N ARG A 280 8.78 -14.06 14.29
CA ARG A 280 8.52 -14.50 15.66
C ARG A 280 7.40 -13.64 16.27
N SER A 281 6.32 -14.28 16.70
CA SER A 281 5.20 -13.63 17.38
C SER A 281 5.57 -13.14 18.79
N TYR A 282 4.66 -12.45 19.48
CA TYR A 282 4.96 -11.81 20.78
C TYR A 282 5.35 -12.81 21.87
N ASP A 283 4.96 -14.08 21.73
CA ASP A 283 5.32 -15.15 22.65
C ASP A 283 6.58 -15.92 22.24
N GLY A 284 7.22 -15.52 21.14
CA GLY A 284 8.42 -16.14 20.59
C GLY A 284 8.12 -17.32 19.66
N LYS A 285 6.87 -17.66 19.35
CA LYS A 285 6.55 -18.69 18.34
C LYS A 285 6.92 -18.22 16.94
N LEU A 286 7.64 -19.06 16.18
CA LEU A 286 7.93 -18.80 14.77
C LEU A 286 6.68 -19.02 13.91
N ILE A 287 6.24 -17.97 13.24
CA ILE A 287 5.24 -17.98 12.18
C ILE A 287 5.97 -18.16 10.85
N ASN A 288 5.55 -19.14 10.06
CA ASN A 288 6.11 -19.46 8.74
C ASN A 288 4.99 -19.99 7.85
N ILE A 289 4.21 -19.07 7.27
CA ILE A 289 3.01 -19.40 6.50
C ILE A 289 3.24 -18.98 5.05
N GLY A 290 3.25 -19.94 4.13
CA GLY A 290 3.30 -19.67 2.68
C GLY A 290 1.95 -19.15 2.18
N VAL A 291 1.97 -18.19 1.26
CA VAL A 291 0.78 -17.54 0.69
C VAL A 291 0.97 -17.28 -0.81
N SER A 292 -0.11 -17.30 -1.56
CA SER A 292 -0.09 -17.23 -3.04
C SER A 292 -0.59 -15.88 -3.60
N ASN A 293 -1.06 -14.98 -2.75
CA ASN A 293 -1.60 -13.67 -3.14
C ASN A 293 -1.88 -12.82 -1.89
N LEU A 294 -2.29 -11.57 -2.09
CA LEU A 294 -2.59 -10.65 -1.00
C LEU A 294 -3.81 -11.07 -0.16
N ASP A 295 -4.80 -11.76 -0.75
CA ASP A 295 -5.95 -12.29 -0.01
C ASP A 295 -5.52 -13.35 1.01
N GLU A 296 -4.65 -14.28 0.58
CA GLU A 296 -4.07 -15.30 1.45
C GLU A 296 -3.12 -14.69 2.49
N MET A 297 -2.33 -13.67 2.13
CA MET A 297 -1.53 -12.91 3.10
C MET A 297 -2.41 -12.24 4.16
N GLY A 298 -3.48 -11.59 3.72
CA GLY A 298 -4.48 -10.97 4.60
C GLY A 298 -5.14 -11.97 5.54
N SER A 299 -5.57 -13.11 5.00
CA SER A 299 -6.14 -14.22 5.77
C SER A 299 -5.13 -14.80 6.76
N ALA A 300 -3.86 -14.96 6.36
CA ALA A 300 -2.80 -15.42 7.25
C ALA A 300 -2.58 -14.46 8.42
N LEU A 301 -2.53 -13.14 8.18
CA LEU A 301 -2.44 -12.11 9.22
C LEU A 301 -3.68 -12.12 10.13
N ALA A 302 -4.89 -12.20 9.57
CA ALA A 302 -6.12 -12.25 10.34
C ALA A 302 -6.21 -13.46 11.29
N ASN A 303 -5.48 -14.53 10.98
CA ASN A 303 -5.40 -15.73 11.79
C ASN A 303 -4.35 -15.65 12.91
N THR A 304 -3.40 -14.71 12.87
CA THR A 304 -2.41 -14.54 13.94
C THR A 304 -2.98 -13.75 15.11
N ASN A 305 -2.43 -13.94 16.32
CA ASN A 305 -2.81 -13.11 17.47
C ASN A 305 -2.16 -11.71 17.38
N ASP A 306 -0.98 -11.61 16.77
CA ASP A 306 -0.19 -10.38 16.68
C ASP A 306 -0.92 -9.22 16.01
N LEU A 307 -1.76 -9.49 14.99
CA LEU A 307 -2.57 -8.44 14.37
C LEU A 307 -3.44 -7.72 15.40
N TYR A 308 -4.11 -8.49 16.26
CA TYR A 308 -5.03 -7.98 17.26
C TYR A 308 -4.31 -7.39 18.47
N VAL A 309 -3.21 -8.02 18.90
CA VAL A 309 -2.35 -7.49 19.97
C VAL A 309 -1.67 -6.19 19.56
N CYS A 310 -1.26 -6.04 18.30
CA CYS A 310 -0.73 -4.78 17.77
C CYS A 310 -1.80 -3.68 17.77
N ALA A 311 -3.02 -4.00 17.34
CA ALA A 311 -4.14 -3.06 17.42
C ALA A 311 -4.39 -2.63 18.88
N ALA A 312 -4.49 -3.59 19.81
CA ALA A 312 -4.64 -3.31 21.23
C ALA A 312 -3.51 -2.42 21.77
N LYS A 313 -2.24 -2.69 21.44
CA LYS A 313 -1.10 -1.86 21.80
C LYS A 313 -1.27 -0.41 21.35
N ARG A 314 -1.65 -0.19 20.09
CA ARG A 314 -1.80 1.16 19.51
C ARG A 314 -2.91 1.94 20.21
N TYR A 315 -4.09 1.33 20.39
CA TYR A 315 -5.21 1.99 21.08
C TYR A 315 -4.94 2.18 22.57
N TYR A 316 -4.26 1.23 23.21
CA TYR A 316 -3.84 1.35 24.60
C TYR A 316 -2.93 2.57 24.78
N ASN A 317 -1.85 2.67 23.99
CA ASN A 317 -0.94 3.81 24.03
C ASN A 317 -1.64 5.14 23.72
N MET A 318 -2.55 5.17 22.74
CA MET A 318 -3.30 6.37 22.40
C MET A 318 -4.17 6.88 23.55
N MET A 319 -4.75 5.98 24.36
CA MET A 319 -5.67 6.34 25.44
C MET A 319 -4.98 6.54 26.78
N THR A 320 -3.88 5.84 27.06
CA THR A 320 -3.19 5.87 28.36
C THR A 320 -1.86 6.61 28.33
N GLY A 321 -1.28 6.83 27.14
CA GLY A 321 0.09 7.33 26.96
C GLY A 321 1.17 6.26 27.20
N ILE A 322 0.82 5.06 27.66
CA ILE A 322 1.77 4.02 28.04
C ILE A 322 2.23 3.24 26.81
N SER A 323 3.53 3.15 26.59
CA SER A 323 4.12 2.42 25.45
C SER A 323 4.59 1.03 25.89
N VAL A 324 4.05 0.00 25.26
CA VAL A 324 4.33 -1.41 25.60
C VAL A 324 5.23 -2.06 24.56
N SER A 325 6.28 -2.75 24.99
CA SER A 325 7.09 -3.60 24.10
C SER A 325 6.40 -4.93 23.81
N LEU A 326 6.31 -5.30 22.53
CA LEU A 326 5.79 -6.61 22.08
C LEU A 326 6.90 -7.53 21.57
N SER A 327 8.16 -7.17 21.78
CA SER A 327 9.32 -7.95 21.34
C SER A 327 9.31 -9.37 21.94
N ASP A 328 10.09 -10.27 21.31
CA ASP A 328 10.30 -11.63 21.77
C ASP A 328 11.12 -11.64 23.07
N ILE A 329 10.42 -11.55 24.21
CA ILE A 329 11.05 -11.58 25.55
C ILE A 329 11.70 -12.94 25.86
N ASN A 330 11.39 -13.97 25.06
CA ASN A 330 11.90 -15.33 25.22
C ASN A 330 13.10 -15.61 24.30
N ASP A 331 13.72 -14.58 23.70
CA ASP A 331 14.97 -14.76 22.93
C ASP A 331 16.13 -15.10 23.90
N PRO A 332 16.68 -16.33 23.87
CA PRO A 332 17.76 -16.71 24.76
C PRO A 332 19.06 -15.96 24.49
N PHE A 333 19.20 -15.35 23.30
CA PHE A 333 20.41 -14.63 22.90
C PHE A 333 20.32 -13.12 23.16
N ASN A 334 19.10 -12.58 23.23
CA ASN A 334 18.84 -11.17 23.50
C ASN A 334 17.68 -11.01 24.50
N PRO A 335 17.83 -11.49 25.75
CA PRO A 335 16.76 -11.40 26.73
C PRO A 335 16.44 -9.93 27.03
N ILE A 336 15.18 -9.55 26.86
CA ILE A 336 14.70 -8.22 27.21
C ILE A 336 14.17 -8.31 28.64
N GLY A 337 14.95 -7.76 29.58
CA GLY A 337 14.48 -7.56 30.95
C GLY A 337 13.40 -6.48 30.96
N LEU A 338 12.18 -6.85 31.34
CA LEU A 338 11.08 -5.91 31.55
C LEU A 338 10.89 -5.73 33.05
N SER A 339 10.59 -4.50 33.47
CA SER A 339 10.17 -4.23 34.86
C SER A 339 8.84 -4.94 35.16
N GLU A 340 8.48 -5.06 36.44
CA GLU A 340 7.18 -5.61 36.83
C GLU A 340 6.01 -4.78 36.26
N GLU A 341 6.17 -3.45 36.22
CA GLU A 341 5.21 -2.52 35.62
C GLU A 341 5.09 -2.72 34.10
N ASP A 342 6.22 -2.83 33.39
CA ASP A 342 6.21 -3.11 31.95
C ASP A 342 5.56 -4.47 31.64
N LEU A 343 5.82 -5.48 32.46
CA LEU A 343 5.21 -6.80 32.34
C LEU A 343 3.70 -6.76 32.58
N PHE A 344 3.25 -5.98 33.57
CA PHE A 344 1.83 -5.78 33.83
C PHE A 344 1.12 -5.18 32.61
N HIS A 345 1.60 -4.05 32.09
CA HIS A 345 1.01 -3.39 30.92
C HIS A 345 1.10 -4.25 29.66
N ARG A 346 2.21 -4.99 29.48
CA ARG A 346 2.36 -5.96 28.40
C ARG A 346 1.30 -7.05 28.43
N ASN A 347 1.08 -7.66 29.59
CA ASN A 347 0.09 -8.72 29.73
C ASN A 347 -1.33 -8.18 29.54
N GLN A 348 -1.60 -6.97 29.99
CA GLN A 348 -2.87 -6.28 29.77
C GLN A 348 -3.15 -6.03 28.29
N VAL A 349 -2.17 -5.54 27.54
CA VAL A 349 -2.27 -5.36 26.08
C VAL A 349 -2.48 -6.68 25.35
N ILE A 350 -1.79 -7.74 25.75
CA ILE A 350 -1.96 -9.08 25.17
C ILE A 350 -3.39 -9.58 25.42
N ASP A 351 -3.89 -9.50 26.66
CA ASP A 351 -5.26 -9.91 27.01
C ASP A 351 -6.31 -9.14 26.20
N LEU A 352 -6.18 -7.81 26.10
CA LEU A 352 -7.03 -6.97 25.25
C LEU A 352 -7.00 -7.40 23.78
N GLY A 353 -5.82 -7.72 23.24
CA GLY A 353 -5.68 -8.20 21.87
C GLY A 353 -6.35 -9.57 21.64
N LEU A 354 -6.21 -10.49 22.59
CA LEU A 354 -6.86 -11.80 22.52
C LEU A 354 -8.39 -11.69 22.62
N LYS A 355 -8.89 -10.79 23.48
CA LYS A 355 -10.31 -10.44 23.54
C LYS A 355 -10.78 -9.83 22.23
N LEU A 356 -10.04 -8.89 21.66
CA LEU A 356 -10.34 -8.30 20.34
C LEU A 356 -10.46 -9.38 19.26
N LYS A 357 -9.55 -10.36 19.22
CA LYS A 357 -9.64 -11.48 18.29
C LYS A 357 -10.94 -12.28 18.47
N LYS A 358 -11.41 -12.45 19.70
CA LYS A 358 -12.64 -13.20 19.99
C LYS A 358 -13.90 -12.44 19.56
N HIS A 359 -14.03 -11.16 19.92
CA HIS A 359 -15.26 -10.39 19.64
C HIS A 359 -15.23 -9.58 18.33
N GLN A 360 -14.07 -9.44 17.69
CA GLN A 360 -13.89 -8.77 16.40
C GLN A 360 -14.39 -7.31 16.34
N SER A 361 -14.54 -6.64 17.48
CA SER A 361 -15.17 -5.31 17.59
C SER A 361 -14.20 -4.28 18.15
N LEU A 362 -13.81 -3.32 17.33
CA LEU A 362 -12.90 -2.25 17.75
C LEU A 362 -13.50 -1.35 18.83
N ARG A 363 -14.82 -1.11 18.79
CA ARG A 363 -15.53 -0.34 19.83
C ARG A 363 -15.40 -1.00 21.19
N GLU A 364 -15.55 -2.32 21.20
CA GLU A 364 -15.51 -3.09 22.44
C GLU A 364 -14.09 -3.10 23.04
N LEU A 365 -13.05 -3.17 22.21
CA LEU A 365 -11.68 -2.95 22.66
C LEU A 365 -11.51 -1.58 23.33
N ILE A 366 -12.00 -0.51 22.70
CA ILE A 366 -11.90 0.85 23.23
C ILE A 366 -12.63 0.96 24.58
N ARG A 367 -13.84 0.39 24.70
CA ARG A 367 -14.57 0.34 25.98
C ARG A 367 -13.79 -0.40 27.05
N GLN A 368 -13.21 -1.55 26.71
CA GLN A 368 -12.39 -2.32 27.63
C GLN A 368 -11.21 -1.50 28.13
N ILE A 369 -10.51 -0.78 27.25
CA ILE A 369 -9.38 0.09 27.62
C ILE A 369 -9.83 1.20 28.58
N ILE A 370 -10.93 1.90 28.29
CA ILE A 370 -11.45 2.98 29.15
C ILE A 370 -11.92 2.46 30.51
N SER A 371 -12.40 1.22 30.57
CA SER A 371 -12.86 0.60 31.82
C SER A 371 -11.75 0.06 32.73
N LEU A 372 -10.49 0.14 32.29
CA LEU A 372 -9.36 -0.33 33.10
C LEU A 372 -9.19 0.54 34.34
N PRO A 373 -8.87 -0.05 35.50
CA PRO A 373 -8.46 0.72 36.67
C PRO A 373 -7.15 1.47 36.33
N THR A 374 -7.15 2.77 36.59
CA THR A 374 -5.98 3.66 36.44
C THR A 374 -5.04 3.56 37.62
#